data_AF-A0AAD7P8U9-F1
#
_entry.id   AF-A0AAD7P8U9-F1
#
_cell.length_a   1.000
_cell.length_b   1.000
_cell.length_c   1.000
_cell.angle_alpha   90.00
_cell.angle_beta   90.00
_cell.angle_gamma   90.00
#
_symmetry.space_group_name_H-M   'P 1'
#
loop_
_entity.id
_entity.type
_entity.pdbx_description
1 polymer ?
#
loop_
_entity_poly.entity_id
_entity_poly.type
_entity_poly.pdbx_seq_one_letter_code
_entity_poly.pdbx_strand_id
1 'polypeptide(L)'
;MLNSYLEMVRDKVGVSVGVDSSDPGYTRLLIEKHGVLMGKDVTGLVLEACVALDIWELIESLIVNGIVEHSCYSILITRLVEKKTSDLLCTCVRHAFDLGSSELLCILKYFLSPSKDAYNSMVDVRKEWENQAVLAIEKASDNSLKKKKLVLAKEASILLMISYDSFFCK
;
A
#
# COMPACT_ATOMS: atom_id res chain seq x y z
N MET A 1 13.15 -14.40 -14.77
CA MET A 1 14.47 -13.83 -14.41
C MET A 1 14.48 -13.28 -12.98
N LEU A 2 13.52 -12.42 -12.59
CA LEU A 2 13.39 -11.96 -11.20
C LEU A 2 13.18 -13.12 -10.20
N ASN A 3 12.24 -14.04 -10.49
CA ASN A 3 12.00 -15.19 -9.61
C ASN A 3 13.26 -16.04 -9.43
N SER A 4 13.98 -16.32 -10.51
CA SER A 4 15.24 -17.06 -10.48
C SER A 4 16.33 -16.36 -9.65
N TYR A 5 16.38 -15.01 -9.68
CA TYR A 5 17.27 -14.23 -8.82
C TYR A 5 16.87 -14.36 -7.34
N LEU A 6 15.58 -14.20 -7.03
CA LEU A 6 15.08 -14.32 -5.66
C LEU A 6 15.20 -15.75 -5.11
N GLU A 7 15.07 -16.77 -5.96
CA GLU A 7 15.33 -18.17 -5.62
C GLU A 7 16.82 -18.43 -5.36
N MET A 8 17.74 -17.83 -6.12
CA MET A 8 19.17 -17.91 -5.81
C MET A 8 19.46 -17.27 -4.44
N VAL A 9 18.81 -16.15 -4.11
CA VAL A 9 18.93 -15.51 -2.79
C VAL A 9 18.35 -16.42 -1.70
N ARG A 10 17.19 -17.03 -1.95
CA ARG A 10 16.56 -18.05 -1.09
C ARG A 10 17.53 -19.19 -0.77
N ASP A 11 18.17 -19.75 -1.79
CA ASP A 11 19.06 -20.91 -1.66
C ASP A 11 20.34 -20.57 -0.87
N LYS A 12 20.77 -19.30 -0.90
CA LYS A 12 21.89 -18.81 -0.09
C LYS A 12 21.52 -18.54 1.38
N VAL A 13 20.27 -18.19 1.66
CA VAL A 13 19.80 -17.75 2.98
C VAL A 13 19.01 -18.84 3.73
N GLY A 14 18.58 -19.89 3.01
CA GLY A 14 17.93 -21.08 3.59
C GLY A 14 16.48 -20.87 4.05
N VAL A 15 15.83 -19.77 3.67
CA VAL A 15 14.45 -19.45 4.06
C VAL A 15 13.49 -20.01 3.01
N SER A 16 12.68 -21.02 3.34
CA SER A 16 11.76 -21.62 2.36
C SER A 16 10.55 -20.75 2.06
N VAL A 17 10.16 -20.65 0.79
CA VAL A 17 8.81 -20.20 0.39
C VAL A 17 7.92 -21.44 0.34
N GLY A 18 6.86 -21.47 1.15
CA GLY A 18 5.97 -22.64 1.29
C GLY A 18 4.95 -22.82 0.17
N VAL A 19 5.24 -22.30 -1.03
CA VAL A 19 4.31 -22.26 -2.17
C VAL A 19 5.06 -22.66 -3.45
N ASP A 20 4.37 -23.35 -4.35
CA ASP A 20 4.94 -23.80 -5.63
C ASP A 20 5.18 -22.62 -6.59
N SER A 21 6.21 -22.74 -7.41
CA SER A 21 6.59 -21.83 -8.48
C SER A 21 5.51 -21.58 -9.54
N SER A 22 4.52 -22.47 -9.63
CA SER A 22 3.37 -22.36 -10.52
C SER A 22 2.27 -21.42 -9.99
N ASP A 23 2.34 -21.03 -8.72
CA ASP A 23 1.35 -20.17 -8.08
C ASP A 23 1.46 -18.72 -8.61
N PRO A 24 0.33 -18.08 -8.98
CA PRO A 24 0.35 -16.72 -9.52
C PRO A 24 0.89 -15.68 -8.51
N GLY A 25 0.78 -15.94 -7.20
CA GLY A 25 1.31 -15.12 -6.12
C GLY A 25 2.76 -15.45 -5.74
N TYR A 26 3.40 -16.42 -6.39
CA TYR A 26 4.75 -16.87 -6.05
C TYR A 26 5.78 -15.74 -6.05
N THR A 27 5.75 -14.89 -7.08
CA THR A 27 6.64 -13.72 -7.19
C THR A 27 6.47 -12.75 -6.02
N ARG A 28 5.22 -12.49 -5.62
CA ARG A 28 4.90 -11.62 -4.48
C ARG A 28 5.45 -12.20 -3.18
N LEU A 29 5.24 -13.49 -2.94
CA LEU A 29 5.75 -14.17 -1.74
C LEU A 29 7.28 -14.18 -1.69
N LEU A 30 7.94 -14.34 -2.84
CA LEU A 30 9.40 -14.23 -2.92
C LEU A 30 9.89 -12.84 -2.52
N ILE A 31 9.22 -11.77 -2.97
CA ILE A 31 9.54 -10.39 -2.59
C ILE A 31 9.28 -10.15 -1.10
N GLU A 32 8.15 -10.61 -0.56
CA GLU A 32 7.83 -10.49 0.86
C GLU A 32 8.88 -11.14 1.76
N LYS A 33 9.46 -12.27 1.32
CA LYS A 33 10.42 -13.05 2.12
C LYS A 33 11.88 -12.64 1.89
N HIS A 34 12.25 -12.30 0.66
CA HIS A 34 13.65 -12.13 0.25
C HIS A 34 13.93 -10.77 -0.38
N GLY A 35 12.91 -9.94 -0.63
CA GLY A 35 13.04 -8.69 -1.35
C GLY A 35 13.92 -7.65 -0.65
N VAL A 36 14.00 -7.69 0.69
CA VAL A 36 14.92 -6.84 1.48
C VAL A 36 16.40 -7.09 1.15
N LEU A 37 16.73 -8.25 0.57
CA LEU A 37 18.08 -8.60 0.15
C LEU A 37 18.41 -8.14 -1.27
N MET A 38 17.45 -7.52 -1.97
CA MET A 38 17.71 -6.89 -3.25
C MET A 38 18.59 -5.65 -3.03
N GLY A 39 19.65 -5.54 -3.83
CA GLY A 39 20.43 -4.30 -3.87
C GLY A 39 19.57 -3.14 -4.37
N LYS A 40 19.90 -1.93 -3.93
CA LYS A 40 19.20 -0.67 -4.22
C LYS A 40 18.86 -0.49 -5.70
N ASP A 41 19.85 -0.69 -6.57
CA ASP A 41 19.69 -0.55 -8.02
C ASP A 41 18.72 -1.59 -8.60
N VAL A 42 18.78 -2.84 -8.09
CA VAL A 42 17.88 -3.92 -8.51
C VAL A 42 16.45 -3.60 -8.10
N THR A 43 16.25 -3.13 -6.87
CA THR A 43 14.94 -2.70 -6.39
C THR A 43 14.35 -1.57 -7.23
N GLY A 44 15.16 -0.55 -7.54
CA GLY A 44 14.73 0.56 -8.40
C GLY A 44 14.26 0.09 -9.78
N LEU A 45 15.04 -0.80 -10.42
CA LEU A 45 14.69 -1.38 -11.73
C LEU A 45 13.44 -2.26 -11.65
N VAL A 46 13.29 -3.08 -10.62
CA VAL A 46 12.11 -3.93 -10.42
C VAL A 46 10.87 -3.05 -10.25
N LEU A 47 10.95 -1.99 -9.44
CA LEU A 47 9.86 -1.06 -9.24
C LEU A 47 9.48 -0.34 -10.54
N GLU A 48 10.46 0.18 -11.28
CA GLU A 48 10.24 0.86 -12.55
C GLU A 48 9.59 -0.07 -13.58
N ALA A 49 10.05 -1.32 -13.68
CA ALA A 49 9.45 -2.32 -14.55
C ALA A 49 8.00 -2.66 -14.12
N CYS A 50 7.72 -2.78 -12.82
CA CYS A 50 6.37 -3.02 -12.33
C CYS A 50 5.44 -1.85 -12.66
N VAL A 51 5.91 -0.61 -12.54
CA VAL A 51 5.14 0.59 -12.91
C VAL A 51 4.90 0.65 -14.42
N ALA A 52 5.91 0.33 -15.24
CA ALA A 52 5.78 0.33 -16.70
C ALA A 52 4.82 -0.75 -17.21
N LEU A 53 4.74 -1.89 -16.51
CA LEU A 53 3.91 -3.03 -16.87
C LEU A 53 2.57 -3.08 -16.13
N ASP A 54 2.24 -2.04 -15.36
CA ASP A 54 1.01 -1.93 -14.57
C ASP A 54 0.81 -3.14 -13.60
N ILE A 55 1.90 -3.66 -13.02
CA ILE A 55 1.88 -4.77 -12.06
C ILE A 55 1.69 -4.23 -10.64
N TRP A 56 0.46 -3.76 -10.37
CA TRP A 56 0.09 -3.06 -9.13
C TRP A 56 0.29 -3.88 -7.85
N GLU A 57 0.01 -5.18 -7.89
CA GLU A 57 0.16 -6.07 -6.73
C GLU A 57 1.61 -6.17 -6.24
N LEU A 58 2.58 -6.14 -7.16
CA LEU A 58 4.00 -6.15 -6.80
C LEU A 58 4.44 -4.80 -6.27
N ILE A 59 3.92 -3.69 -6.82
CA ILE A 59 4.17 -2.34 -6.30
C ILE A 59 3.68 -2.23 -4.87
N GLU A 60 2.45 -2.68 -4.59
CA GLU A 60 1.89 -2.72 -3.24
C GLU A 60 2.80 -3.51 -2.29
N SER A 61 3.22 -4.72 -2.70
CA SER A 61 4.11 -5.57 -1.90
C SER A 61 5.45 -4.88 -1.61
N LEU A 62 6.06 -4.23 -2.59
CA LEU A 62 7.32 -3.49 -2.40
C LEU A 62 7.16 -2.34 -1.39
N ILE A 63 6.04 -1.60 -1.45
CA ILE A 63 5.75 -0.50 -0.55
C ILE A 63 5.49 -1.02 0.87
N VAL A 64 4.60 -2.00 1.04
CA VAL A 64 4.19 -2.53 2.35
C VAL A 64 5.36 -3.16 3.10
N ASN A 65 6.29 -3.80 2.37
CA ASN A 65 7.49 -4.40 2.96
C ASN A 65 8.64 -3.39 3.16
N GLY A 66 8.45 -2.10 2.84
CA GLY A 66 9.46 -1.06 3.02
C GLY A 66 10.72 -1.30 2.17
N ILE A 67 10.55 -1.93 1.01
CA ILE A 67 11.65 -2.26 0.10
C ILE A 67 11.97 -1.05 -0.80
N VAL A 68 10.96 -0.22 -1.09
CA VAL A 68 11.11 0.99 -1.93
C VAL A 68 12.03 2.00 -1.25
N GLU A 69 13.04 2.45 -1.98
CA GLU A 69 13.93 3.50 -1.48
C GLU A 69 13.32 4.90 -1.61
N HIS A 70 13.70 5.79 -0.70
CA HIS A 70 13.36 7.22 -0.72
C HIS A 70 13.42 7.84 -2.12
N SER A 71 14.54 7.65 -2.83
CA SER A 71 14.78 8.25 -4.15
C SER A 71 13.80 7.81 -5.22
N CYS A 72 13.12 6.66 -5.02
CA CYS A 72 12.14 6.14 -5.97
C CYS A 72 10.75 6.74 -5.78
N TYR A 73 10.41 7.29 -4.60
CA TYR A 73 9.06 7.77 -4.33
C TYR A 73 8.65 8.94 -5.22
N SER A 74 9.55 9.85 -5.56
CA SER A 74 9.24 10.99 -6.43
C SER A 74 8.68 10.54 -7.79
N ILE A 75 9.36 9.56 -8.41
CA ILE A 75 8.95 8.98 -9.69
C ILE A 75 7.69 8.13 -9.51
N LEU A 76 7.66 7.28 -8.48
CA LEU A 76 6.52 6.42 -8.19
C LEU A 76 5.23 7.21 -8.00
N ILE A 77 5.24 8.22 -7.12
CA ILE A 77 4.06 9.05 -6.84
C ILE A 77 3.58 9.76 -8.11
N THR A 78 4.50 10.32 -8.89
CA THR A 78 4.15 10.96 -10.16
C THR A 78 3.41 9.99 -11.09
N ARG A 79 3.89 8.75 -11.20
CA ARG A 79 3.28 7.71 -12.04
C ARG A 79 1.93 7.23 -11.50
N LEU A 80 1.80 7.04 -10.19
CA LEU A 80 0.54 6.65 -9.55
C LEU A 80 -0.54 7.73 -9.72
N VAL A 81 -0.15 9.01 -9.65
CA VAL A 81 -1.03 10.15 -9.92
C VAL A 81 -1.47 10.17 -11.39
N GLU A 82 -0.53 10.00 -12.34
CA GLU A 82 -0.83 9.91 -13.78
C GLU A 82 -1.82 8.77 -14.10
N LYS A 83 -1.61 7.60 -13.47
CA LYS A 83 -2.42 6.39 -13.65
C LYS A 83 -3.70 6.37 -12.81
N LYS A 84 -3.89 7.36 -11.93
CA LYS A 84 -5.07 7.54 -11.07
C LYS A 84 -5.33 6.36 -10.13
N THR A 85 -4.28 5.70 -9.66
CA THR A 85 -4.33 4.56 -8.72
C THR A 85 -4.40 5.08 -7.27
N SER A 86 -5.60 5.50 -6.86
CA SER A 86 -5.86 6.11 -5.52
C SER A 86 -5.49 5.18 -4.37
N ASP A 87 -5.74 3.89 -4.51
CA ASP A 87 -5.44 2.83 -3.56
C ASP A 87 -3.94 2.74 -3.25
N LEU A 88 -3.09 2.68 -4.28
CA LEU A 88 -1.64 2.64 -4.11
C LEU A 88 -1.08 3.96 -3.56
N LEU A 89 -1.68 5.11 -3.89
CA LEU A 89 -1.33 6.40 -3.28
C LEU A 89 -1.61 6.38 -1.77
N CYS A 90 -2.73 5.82 -1.34
CA CYS A 90 -3.03 5.61 0.08
C CYS A 90 -2.05 4.61 0.72
N THR A 91 -1.68 3.54 0.03
CA THR A 91 -0.66 2.58 0.51
C THR A 91 0.69 3.28 0.73
N CYS A 92 1.10 4.17 -0.19
CA CYS A 92 2.30 4.98 -0.01
C CYS A 92 2.19 5.81 1.27
N VAL A 93 1.12 6.59 1.47
CA VAL A 93 0.96 7.41 2.69
C VAL A 93 1.00 6.57 3.98
N ARG A 94 0.46 5.34 3.93
CA ARG A 94 0.36 4.47 5.10
C ARG A 94 1.68 3.78 5.46
N HIS A 95 2.51 3.44 4.48
CA HIS A 95 3.67 2.57 4.67
C HIS A 95 5.01 3.22 4.32
N ALA A 96 5.01 4.27 3.51
CA ALA A 96 6.22 5.03 3.18
C ALA A 96 6.51 6.04 4.29
N PHE A 97 7.44 5.67 5.19
CA PHE A 97 7.83 6.50 6.33
C PHE A 97 8.70 7.71 5.94
N ASP A 98 9.16 7.75 4.70
CA ASP A 98 10.18 8.66 4.18
C ASP A 98 9.67 9.49 2.99
N LEU A 99 8.35 9.68 2.85
CA LEU A 99 7.81 10.60 1.83
C LEU A 99 8.30 12.04 2.10
N GLY A 100 8.94 12.63 1.08
CA GLY A 100 9.32 14.03 1.09
C GLY A 100 8.10 14.98 0.98
N SER A 101 8.37 16.27 1.20
CA SER A 101 7.32 17.31 1.14
C SER A 101 6.73 17.47 -0.26
N SER A 102 7.53 17.27 -1.30
CA SER A 102 7.09 17.26 -2.71
C SER A 102 6.10 16.14 -2.99
N GLU A 103 6.40 14.94 -2.51
CA GLU A 103 5.60 13.73 -2.68
C GLU A 103 4.27 13.90 -1.96
N LEU A 104 4.30 14.32 -0.68
CA LEU A 104 3.10 14.61 0.10
C LEU A 104 2.23 15.69 -0.54
N LEU A 105 2.83 16.77 -1.03
CA LEU A 105 2.10 17.83 -1.72
C LEU A 105 1.44 17.31 -3.00
N CYS A 106 2.11 16.44 -3.75
CA CYS A 106 1.58 15.83 -4.96
C CYS A 106 0.35 14.95 -4.65
N ILE A 107 0.47 14.09 -3.64
CA ILE A 107 -0.62 13.22 -3.16
C ILE A 107 -1.81 14.06 -2.68
N LEU A 108 -1.55 15.10 -1.88
CA LEU A 108 -2.61 15.99 -1.39
C LEU A 108 -3.32 16.71 -2.53
N LYS A 109 -2.58 17.23 -3.52
CA LYS A 109 -3.19 17.87 -4.71
C LYS A 109 -4.08 16.90 -5.48
N TYR A 110 -3.65 15.65 -5.64
CA TYR A 110 -4.45 14.62 -6.31
C TYR A 110 -5.82 14.42 -5.64
N PHE A 111 -5.84 14.28 -4.30
CA PHE A 111 -7.09 14.05 -3.56
C PHE A 111 -7.94 15.30 -3.36
N LEU A 112 -7.32 16.49 -3.24
CA LEU A 112 -8.04 17.76 -3.01
C LEU A 112 -8.53 18.43 -4.30
N SER A 113 -8.01 18.03 -5.45
CA SER A 113 -8.41 18.58 -6.75
C SER A 113 -8.52 17.47 -7.80
N PRO A 114 -9.42 16.48 -7.59
CA PRO A 114 -9.48 15.32 -8.44
C PRO A 114 -10.05 15.66 -9.81
N SER A 115 -9.46 15.07 -10.85
CA SER A 115 -10.11 14.98 -12.16
C SER A 115 -11.33 14.05 -12.08
N LYS A 116 -12.26 14.16 -13.04
CA LYS A 116 -13.47 13.32 -13.10
C LYS A 116 -13.17 11.82 -13.03
N ASP A 117 -12.09 11.37 -13.66
CA ASP A 117 -11.69 9.96 -13.66
C ASP A 117 -10.99 9.54 -12.37
N ALA A 118 -10.23 10.45 -11.73
CA ALA A 118 -9.60 10.20 -10.44
C ALA A 118 -10.65 10.06 -9.33
N TYR A 119 -11.76 10.78 -9.45
CA TYR A 119 -12.89 10.67 -8.52
C TYR A 119 -13.42 9.23 -8.41
N ASN A 120 -13.49 8.49 -9.52
CA ASN A 120 -13.99 7.12 -9.52
C ASN A 120 -13.10 6.18 -8.69
N SER A 121 -11.77 6.25 -8.84
CA SER A 121 -10.87 5.42 -8.02
C SER A 121 -10.86 5.84 -6.54
N MET A 122 -11.11 7.12 -6.25
CA MET A 122 -11.30 7.59 -4.88
C MET A 122 -12.57 7.05 -4.22
N VAL A 123 -13.63 6.79 -4.99
CA VAL A 123 -14.88 6.20 -4.47
C VAL A 123 -14.64 4.80 -3.94
N ASP A 124 -13.80 4.00 -4.60
CA ASP A 124 -13.51 2.64 -4.14
C ASP A 124 -12.64 2.64 -2.87
N VAL A 125 -11.66 3.55 -2.77
CA VAL A 125 -10.93 3.79 -1.51
C VAL A 125 -11.87 4.19 -0.39
N ARG A 126 -12.83 5.09 -0.67
CA ARG A 126 -13.83 5.52 0.31
C ARG A 126 -14.68 4.35 0.80
N LYS A 127 -15.20 3.53 -0.11
CA LYS A 127 -15.98 2.33 0.25
C LYS A 127 -15.19 1.37 1.11
N GLU A 128 -13.91 1.14 0.79
CA GLU A 128 -13.06 0.28 1.62
C GLU A 128 -12.88 0.87 3.02
N TRP A 129 -12.67 2.17 3.14
CA TRP A 129 -12.55 2.83 4.44
C TRP A 129 -13.87 2.79 5.24
N GLU A 130 -15.01 2.95 4.57
CA GLU A 130 -16.33 2.77 5.16
C GLU A 130 -16.51 1.34 5.67
N ASN A 131 -16.14 0.32 4.88
CA ASN A 131 -16.18 -1.08 5.31
C ASN A 131 -15.28 -1.33 6.53
N GLN A 132 -14.06 -0.80 6.54
CA GLN A 132 -13.16 -0.92 7.69
C GLN A 132 -13.70 -0.21 8.93
N ALA A 133 -14.39 0.92 8.76
CA ALA A 133 -15.07 1.62 9.85
C ALA A 133 -16.19 0.78 10.45
N VAL A 134 -17.05 0.19 9.61
CA VAL A 134 -18.13 -0.70 10.04
C VAL A 134 -17.56 -1.91 10.78
N LEU A 135 -16.55 -2.58 10.23
CA LEU A 135 -15.88 -3.71 10.89
C LEU A 135 -15.26 -3.31 12.24
N ALA A 136 -14.73 -2.09 12.36
CA ALA A 136 -14.20 -1.59 13.61
C ALA A 136 -15.31 -1.34 14.65
N ILE A 137 -16.46 -0.81 14.25
CA ILE A 137 -17.63 -0.58 15.11
C ILE A 137 -18.23 -1.91 15.58
N GLU A 138 -18.36 -2.88 14.69
CA GLU A 138 -18.83 -4.23 15.02
C GLU A 138 -17.90 -4.89 16.05
N LYS A 139 -16.58 -4.82 15.81
CA LYS A 139 -15.59 -5.27 16.79
C LYS A 139 -15.69 -4.50 18.11
N ALA A 140 -15.89 -3.18 18.09
CA ALA A 140 -16.02 -2.38 19.31
C ALA A 140 -17.25 -2.78 20.16
N SER A 141 -18.31 -3.24 19.50
CA SER A 141 -19.58 -3.63 20.12
C SER A 141 -19.56 -5.07 20.66
N ASP A 142 -18.49 -5.82 20.36
CA ASP A 142 -18.27 -7.16 20.88
C ASP A 142 -17.81 -7.11 22.36
N ASN A 143 -18.76 -7.37 23.25
CA ASN A 143 -18.56 -7.42 24.70
C ASN A 143 -17.60 -8.53 25.16
N SER A 144 -17.19 -9.45 24.28
CA SER A 144 -16.19 -10.48 24.57
C SER A 144 -14.74 -9.97 24.49
N LEU A 145 -14.51 -8.78 23.95
CA LEU A 145 -13.17 -8.22 23.78
C LEU A 145 -12.60 -7.61 25.06
N LYS A 146 -11.30 -7.85 25.30
CA LYS A 146 -10.54 -7.23 26.39
C LYS A 146 -10.63 -5.70 26.32
N LYS A 147 -10.86 -5.04 27.47
CA LYS A 147 -11.08 -3.58 27.64
C LYS A 147 -10.17 -2.67 26.80
N LYS A 148 -8.90 -3.03 26.58
CA LYS A 148 -7.93 -2.25 25.77
C LYS A 148 -8.28 -2.23 24.27
N LYS A 149 -8.83 -3.31 23.71
CA LYS A 149 -9.25 -3.38 22.30
C LYS A 149 -10.52 -2.54 22.06
N LEU A 150 -11.42 -2.52 23.03
CA LEU A 150 -12.66 -1.74 22.98
C LEU A 150 -12.40 -0.22 22.94
N VAL A 151 -11.41 0.25 23.72
CA VAL A 151 -10.99 1.67 23.70
C VAL A 151 -10.45 2.08 22.32
N LEU A 152 -9.52 1.30 21.76
CA LEU A 152 -8.94 1.58 20.44
C LEU A 152 -10.00 1.59 19.33
N ALA A 153 -10.94 0.65 19.38
CA ALA A 153 -12.02 0.59 18.39
C ALA A 153 -12.97 1.80 18.49
N LYS A 154 -13.25 2.29 19.71
CA LYS A 154 -14.04 3.50 19.93
C LYS A 154 -13.33 4.75 19.41
N GLU A 155 -12.03 4.91 19.67
CA GLU A 155 -11.24 6.04 19.15
C GLU A 155 -11.20 6.03 17.62
N ALA A 156 -10.97 4.86 17.00
CA ALA A 156 -10.99 4.72 15.55
C ALA A 156 -12.37 5.09 14.95
N SER A 157 -13.48 4.66 15.57
CA SER A 157 -14.82 5.00 15.09
C SER A 157 -15.11 6.50 15.12
N ILE A 158 -14.62 7.23 16.12
CA ILE A 158 -14.80 8.69 16.24
C ILE A 158 -13.99 9.40 15.14
N LEU A 159 -12.73 9.00 14.94
CA LEU A 159 -11.89 9.60 13.91
C LEU A 159 -12.46 9.39 12.51
N LEU A 160 -13.00 8.20 12.22
CA LEU A 160 -13.63 7.89 10.93
C LEU A 160 -14.91 8.70 10.72
N MET A 161 -15.74 8.86 11.74
CA MET A 161 -16.95 9.68 11.68
C MET A 161 -16.62 11.16 11.41
N ILE A 162 -15.65 11.73 12.12
CA ILE A 162 -15.19 13.11 11.90
C ILE A 162 -14.65 13.28 10.47
N SER A 163 -13.88 12.29 10.00
CA SER A 163 -13.33 12.31 8.64
C SER A 163 -14.45 12.30 7.61
N TYR A 164 -15.47 11.45 7.78
CA TYR A 164 -16.64 11.36 6.89
C TYR A 164 -17.41 12.69 6.81
N ASP A 165 -17.77 13.30 7.93
CA ASP A 165 -18.51 14.57 7.94
C ASP A 165 -17.72 15.73 7.31
N SER A 166 -16.39 15.73 7.49
CA SER A 166 -15.49 16.74 6.91
C SER A 166 -15.44 16.66 5.37
N PHE A 167 -15.79 15.52 4.77
CA PHE A 167 -15.90 15.36 3.31
C PHE A 167 -17.22 15.88 2.73
N PHE A 168 -18.26 16.12 3.55
CA PHE A 168 -19.58 16.60 3.10
C PHE A 168 -19.83 18.10 3.33
N CYS A 169 -19.00 18.78 4.13
CA CYS A 169 -19.14 20.22 4.39
C CYS A 169 -18.36 21.14 3.41
N LYS A 170 -18.11 20.71 2.17
CA LYS A 170 -17.63 21.59 1.09
C LYS A 170 -18.53 21.52 -0.13
#